data_AF-A0A2D6CZR4-F1
#
_entry.id   AF-A0A2D6CZR4-F1
#
_cell.length_a   1.000
_cell.length_b   1.000
_cell.length_c   1.000
_cell.angle_alpha   90.00
_cell.angle_beta   90.00
_cell.angle_gamma   90.00
#
_symmetry.space_group_name_H-M   'P 1'
#
loop_
_entity.id
_entity.type
_entity.pdbx_description
1 polymer ?
#
loop_
_entity_poly.entity_id
_entity_poly.type
_entity_poly.pdbx_seq_one_letter_code
_entity_poly.pdbx_strand_id
1 'polypeptide(L)'
;MTGRAADAGPGAIALASGSEAFCRVVTPAAPRWRDLGHKFCVRVREYTRVEPAQLTPDELTDDDLARYNLVLFGSILDNPAVLKLYARGRCFTDASYPGREGAEIRTLLNPLGAGRDTLHIGGSDMSAVHEAAIGLNRSFQDVTTEVDGVLFIRRLNFAVAPEHHVATPDPAAVQRALDLARGDADALVAQAAAFALCHYQTDDHVWADAVRRALSSVLRTYDGSPAAGRLALAWGITHAFPAYDPPFRDAVDGMLTRAAEASAARMEKADVSGPLSAVLGDCMTVLRVSGHMESAHDARTSDEDVARAWKTVLRPDPGVGDDGLRHWPTVDAWLGAALWAERYDMLDGGILDELALEAIAECDNLGSVIGNPSGREHAENVLRKIAAYQDAGEPLWLRRWMQDAAPPPAPEPVPTGWYTGAYAPDGAPTPARDIPRVQVTR
;
A
#
# COMPACT_ATOMS: atom_id res chain seq x y z
N MET A 1 9.98 17.86 -17.43
CA MET A 1 10.20 17.86 -15.97
C MET A 1 11.25 16.85 -15.50
N THR A 2 11.57 15.80 -16.27
CA THR A 2 12.41 14.68 -15.83
C THR A 2 13.86 15.01 -15.45
N GLY A 3 14.44 16.10 -15.96
CA GLY A 3 15.78 16.55 -15.55
C GLY A 3 15.83 17.36 -14.24
N ARG A 4 14.72 17.99 -13.84
CA ARG A 4 14.68 18.93 -12.69
C ARG A 4 14.48 18.23 -11.34
N ALA A 5 13.93 17.02 -11.33
CA ALA A 5 13.64 16.28 -10.10
C ALA A 5 14.88 15.62 -9.48
N ALA A 6 15.94 15.40 -10.27
CA ALA A 6 17.15 14.72 -9.79
C ALA A 6 17.87 15.52 -8.69
N ASP A 7 17.91 16.85 -8.83
CA ASP A 7 18.57 17.74 -7.86
C ASP A 7 17.77 17.91 -6.57
N ALA A 8 16.45 17.63 -6.59
CA ALA A 8 15.61 17.64 -5.39
C ALA A 8 15.79 16.38 -4.52
N GLY A 9 16.49 15.37 -5.05
CA GLY A 9 16.68 14.07 -4.43
C GLY A 9 15.63 13.03 -4.89
N PRO A 10 16.00 11.74 -4.87
CA PRO A 10 15.13 10.67 -5.35
C PRO A 10 13.84 10.58 -4.52
N GLY A 11 12.70 10.53 -5.23
CA GLY A 11 11.38 10.43 -4.61
C GLY A 11 10.86 11.72 -3.97
N ALA A 12 11.45 12.88 -4.29
CA ALA A 12 10.89 14.16 -3.91
C ALA A 12 9.62 14.48 -4.71
N ILE A 13 8.59 14.99 -4.04
CA ILE A 13 7.29 15.30 -4.65
C ILE A 13 7.24 16.80 -4.97
N ALA A 14 6.99 17.15 -6.23
CA ALA A 14 6.78 18.53 -6.63
C ALA A 14 5.44 19.05 -6.07
N LEU A 15 5.48 20.17 -5.34
CA LEU A 15 4.30 20.78 -4.73
C LEU A 15 3.76 21.94 -5.58
N ALA A 16 4.61 22.92 -5.89
CA ALA A 16 4.23 24.10 -6.69
C ALA A 16 5.48 24.83 -7.22
N SER A 17 5.25 25.72 -8.18
CA SER A 17 6.19 26.74 -8.65
C SER A 17 5.59 28.13 -8.46
N GLY A 18 6.37 29.18 -8.74
CA GLY A 18 5.91 30.58 -8.68
C GLY A 18 4.66 30.92 -9.52
N SER A 19 4.21 30.03 -10.42
CA SER A 19 3.05 30.24 -11.29
C SER A 19 2.04 29.10 -11.33
N GLU A 20 2.36 27.91 -10.80
CA GLU A 20 1.52 26.71 -10.98
C GLU A 20 1.64 25.76 -9.78
N ALA A 21 0.51 25.18 -9.35
CA ALA A 21 0.48 24.10 -8.37
C ALA A 21 0.64 22.74 -9.06
N PHE A 22 1.51 21.89 -8.54
CA PHE A 22 1.74 20.52 -9.04
C PHE A 22 1.07 19.45 -8.18
N CYS A 23 0.43 19.84 -7.08
CA CYS A 23 -0.31 18.92 -6.24
C CYS A 23 -1.79 19.31 -6.01
N ARG A 24 -2.55 18.33 -5.54
CA ARG A 24 -3.88 18.47 -4.94
C ARG A 24 -3.83 18.01 -3.49
N VAL A 25 -4.43 18.79 -2.60
CA VAL A 25 -4.57 18.41 -1.19
C VAL A 25 -5.96 17.81 -1.01
N VAL A 26 -6.04 16.53 -0.64
CA VAL A 26 -7.32 15.84 -0.48
C VAL A 26 -7.53 15.51 0.98
N THR A 27 -8.60 16.06 1.55
CA THR A 27 -8.95 15.89 2.95
C THR A 27 -10.39 15.40 3.09
N PRO A 28 -10.72 14.59 4.11
CA PRO A 28 -12.11 14.30 4.43
C PRO A 28 -12.98 15.56 4.57
N ALA A 29 -14.28 15.45 4.31
CA ALA A 29 -15.18 16.60 4.27
C ALA A 29 -15.39 17.32 5.61
N ALA A 30 -15.09 16.67 6.75
CA ALA A 30 -15.33 17.28 8.06
C ALA A 30 -14.44 18.54 8.29
N PRO A 31 -14.93 19.60 8.95
CA PRO A 31 -14.20 20.88 9.07
C PRO A 31 -12.79 20.76 9.63
N ARG A 32 -12.61 19.92 10.65
CA ARG A 32 -11.30 19.68 11.29
C ARG A 32 -10.23 19.17 10.31
N TRP A 33 -10.64 18.36 9.33
CA TRP A 33 -9.77 17.84 8.28
C TRP A 33 -9.47 18.93 7.25
N ARG A 34 -10.49 19.69 6.87
CA ARG A 34 -10.34 20.83 5.97
C ARG A 34 -9.37 21.87 6.53
N ASP A 35 -9.44 22.19 7.81
CA ASP A 35 -8.52 23.12 8.46
C ASP A 35 -7.06 22.63 8.42
N LEU A 36 -6.82 21.32 8.56
CA LEU A 36 -5.47 20.74 8.44
C LEU A 36 -4.93 20.86 7.01
N GLY A 37 -5.73 20.48 6.01
CA GLY A 37 -5.34 20.63 4.61
C GLY A 37 -5.11 22.09 4.23
N HIS A 38 -5.95 23.00 4.70
CA HIS A 38 -5.81 24.42 4.46
C HIS A 38 -4.50 24.98 5.04
N LYS A 39 -4.12 24.57 6.26
CA LYS A 39 -2.82 24.95 6.84
C LYS A 39 -1.65 24.48 5.96
N PHE A 40 -1.73 23.30 5.37
CA PHE A 40 -0.73 22.82 4.41
C PHE A 40 -0.74 23.66 3.13
N CYS A 41 -1.91 23.94 2.54
CA CYS A 41 -2.03 24.81 1.36
C CYS A 41 -1.45 26.21 1.60
N VAL A 42 -1.78 26.84 2.73
CA VAL A 42 -1.23 28.13 3.16
C VAL A 42 0.28 28.04 3.27
N ARG A 43 0.81 26.97 3.86
CA ARG A 43 2.25 26.78 3.96
C ARG A 43 2.90 26.73 2.59
N VAL A 44 2.36 25.97 1.62
CA VAL A 44 2.87 25.96 0.24
C VAL A 44 2.82 27.36 -0.40
N ARG A 45 1.72 28.09 -0.19
CA ARG A 45 1.54 29.46 -0.71
C ARG A 45 2.55 30.44 -0.12
N GLU A 46 2.93 30.31 1.15
CA GLU A 46 3.94 31.18 1.77
C GLU A 46 5.30 31.11 1.05
N TYR A 47 5.69 29.93 0.53
CA TYR A 47 6.95 29.76 -0.21
C TYR A 47 6.81 30.05 -1.70
N THR A 48 5.71 29.65 -2.31
CA THR A 48 5.57 29.66 -3.78
C THR A 48 4.67 30.76 -4.33
N ARG A 49 3.93 31.45 -3.45
CA ARG A 49 2.82 32.37 -3.79
C ARG A 49 1.66 31.71 -4.55
N VAL A 50 1.69 30.39 -4.72
CA VAL A 50 0.64 29.59 -5.35
C VAL A 50 0.03 28.68 -4.31
N GLU A 51 -1.29 28.65 -4.25
CA GLU A 51 -2.03 27.81 -3.33
C GLU A 51 -2.53 26.56 -4.07
N PRO A 52 -2.13 25.34 -3.65
CA PRO A 52 -2.72 24.12 -4.19
C PRO A 52 -4.23 24.08 -3.92
N ALA A 53 -4.98 23.54 -4.88
CA ALA A 53 -6.40 23.29 -4.66
C ALA A 53 -6.58 22.22 -3.56
N GLN A 54 -7.48 22.52 -2.63
CA GLN A 54 -7.93 21.57 -1.63
C GLN A 54 -9.28 20.98 -2.06
N LEU A 55 -9.38 19.66 -2.06
CA LEU A 55 -10.52 18.89 -2.51
C LEU A 55 -11.01 17.95 -1.40
N THR A 56 -12.29 17.62 -1.44
CA THR A 56 -12.83 16.43 -0.78
C THR A 56 -12.61 15.19 -1.67
N PRO A 57 -12.76 13.97 -1.13
CA PRO A 57 -12.64 12.75 -1.94
C PRO A 57 -13.65 12.70 -3.10
N ASP A 58 -14.84 13.27 -2.93
CA ASP A 58 -15.89 13.31 -3.96
C ASP A 58 -15.62 14.33 -5.07
N GLU A 59 -14.80 15.34 -4.77
CA GLU A 59 -14.36 16.35 -5.73
C GLU A 59 -13.12 15.90 -6.53
N LEU A 60 -12.46 14.81 -6.11
CA LEU A 60 -11.25 14.31 -6.75
C LEU A 60 -11.60 13.54 -8.03
N THR A 61 -11.13 14.06 -9.17
CA THR A 61 -11.40 13.47 -10.49
C THR A 61 -10.25 12.58 -10.98
N ASP A 62 -10.50 11.71 -11.97
CA ASP A 62 -9.44 10.93 -12.61
C ASP A 62 -8.44 11.81 -13.37
N ASP A 63 -8.87 12.97 -13.88
CA ASP A 63 -7.97 13.95 -14.49
C ASP A 63 -6.99 14.52 -13.43
N ASP A 64 -7.46 14.74 -12.20
CA ASP A 64 -6.57 15.14 -11.11
C ASP A 64 -5.55 14.05 -10.78
N LEU A 65 -5.97 12.78 -10.72
CA LEU A 65 -5.09 11.62 -10.49
C LEU A 65 -4.01 11.49 -11.57
N ALA A 66 -4.32 11.83 -12.82
CA ALA A 66 -3.39 11.76 -13.94
C ALA A 66 -2.42 12.95 -14.01
N ARG A 67 -2.83 14.13 -13.51
CA ARG A 67 -2.08 15.38 -13.69
C ARG A 67 -1.28 15.83 -12.48
N TYR A 68 -1.75 15.54 -11.27
CA TYR A 68 -1.20 16.11 -10.05
C TYR A 68 -0.66 15.06 -9.12
N ASN A 69 0.38 15.45 -8.38
CA ASN A 69 0.74 14.73 -7.18
C ASN A 69 -0.37 14.90 -6.14
N LEU A 70 -0.53 13.94 -5.24
CA LEU A 70 -1.56 14.01 -4.21
C LEU A 70 -0.93 14.26 -2.84
N VAL A 71 -1.60 15.06 -2.01
CA VAL A 71 -1.36 15.13 -0.57
C VAL A 71 -2.62 14.67 0.11
N LEU A 72 -2.64 13.41 0.56
CA LEU A 72 -3.82 12.77 1.14
C LEU A 72 -3.75 12.82 2.66
N PHE A 73 -4.84 13.23 3.30
CA PHE A 73 -4.97 13.18 4.76
C PHE A 73 -5.94 12.08 5.18
N GLY A 74 -5.65 11.43 6.32
CA GLY A 74 -6.56 10.49 6.96
C GLY A 74 -6.29 9.02 6.63
N SER A 75 -7.30 8.19 6.77
CA SER A 75 -7.25 6.73 6.61
C SER A 75 -8.34 6.26 5.65
N ILE A 76 -8.41 4.94 5.39
CA ILE A 76 -9.53 4.38 4.63
C ILE A 76 -10.91 4.61 5.29
N LEU A 77 -10.96 5.00 6.57
CA LEU A 77 -12.22 5.22 7.29
C LEU A 77 -12.84 6.60 7.02
N ASP A 78 -12.03 7.57 6.66
CA ASP A 78 -12.46 8.96 6.54
C ASP A 78 -12.13 9.58 5.17
N ASN A 79 -11.22 8.95 4.40
CA ASN A 79 -10.84 9.40 3.08
C ASN A 79 -10.88 8.24 2.06
N PRO A 80 -11.97 8.09 1.28
CA PRO A 80 -12.06 7.10 0.22
C PRO A 80 -10.95 7.18 -0.84
N ALA A 81 -10.25 8.31 -1.00
CA ALA A 81 -9.09 8.36 -1.89
C ALA A 81 -7.92 7.49 -1.38
N VAL A 82 -7.83 7.26 -0.06
CA VAL A 82 -6.85 6.33 0.54
C VAL A 82 -7.20 4.88 0.24
N LEU A 83 -8.49 4.54 0.08
CA LEU A 83 -8.92 3.18 -0.27
C LEU A 83 -8.31 2.72 -1.60
N LYS A 84 -8.21 3.61 -2.60
CA LYS A 84 -7.56 3.31 -3.90
C LYS A 84 -6.10 2.89 -3.75
N LEU A 85 -5.40 3.42 -2.74
CA LEU A 85 -4.01 3.07 -2.42
C LEU A 85 -3.94 1.79 -1.59
N TYR A 86 -4.87 1.64 -0.64
CA TYR A 86 -4.98 0.46 0.22
C TYR A 86 -5.30 -0.80 -0.58
N ALA A 87 -6.26 -0.73 -1.49
CA ALA A 87 -6.62 -1.79 -2.42
C ALA A 87 -5.42 -2.32 -3.24
N ARG A 88 -4.46 -1.43 -3.54
CA ARG A 88 -3.24 -1.75 -4.31
C ARG A 88 -2.05 -2.15 -3.43
N GLY A 89 -2.25 -2.29 -2.12
CA GLY A 89 -1.19 -2.59 -1.16
C GLY A 89 -0.12 -1.50 -1.06
N ARG A 90 -0.46 -0.25 -1.37
CA ARG A 90 0.48 0.90 -1.35
C ARG A 90 0.44 1.69 -0.06
N CYS A 91 -0.67 1.64 0.66
CA CYS A 91 -0.85 2.30 1.95
C CYS A 91 -1.69 1.37 2.82
N PHE A 92 -1.35 1.19 4.10
CA PHE A 92 -2.11 0.30 5.00
C PHE A 92 -2.77 1.05 6.15
N THR A 93 -2.85 2.38 6.09
CA THR A 93 -3.44 3.16 7.19
C THR A 93 -4.93 2.92 7.30
N ASP A 94 -5.31 2.39 8.45
CA ASP A 94 -6.67 2.07 8.80
C ASP A 94 -6.90 2.28 10.30
N ALA A 95 -7.97 1.69 10.84
CA ALA A 95 -8.26 1.78 12.28
C ALA A 95 -7.18 1.15 13.18
N SER A 96 -6.39 0.22 12.65
CA SER A 96 -5.42 -0.59 13.39
C SER A 96 -3.99 -0.16 13.15
N TYR A 97 -3.60 0.08 11.89
CA TYR A 97 -2.29 0.61 11.52
C TYR A 97 -2.37 2.13 11.30
N PRO A 98 -1.45 2.93 11.87
CA PRO A 98 -0.14 2.54 12.40
C PRO A 98 -0.11 2.10 13.86
N GLY A 99 -1.24 1.99 14.54
CA GLY A 99 -1.39 1.65 15.95
C GLY A 99 -2.28 2.68 16.64
N ARG A 100 -2.81 2.39 17.82
CA ARG A 100 -3.62 3.36 18.57
C ARG A 100 -2.83 4.65 18.80
N GLU A 101 -3.47 5.79 18.53
CA GLU A 101 -2.84 7.13 18.57
C GLU A 101 -1.63 7.27 17.63
N GLY A 102 -1.50 6.36 16.66
CA GLY A 102 -0.41 6.34 15.73
C GLY A 102 -0.72 7.17 14.49
N ALA A 103 0.33 7.76 13.91
CA ALA A 103 0.28 8.49 12.66
C ALA A 103 1.46 8.13 11.76
N GLU A 104 1.31 8.36 10.47
CA GLU A 104 2.37 8.22 9.49
C GLU A 104 2.41 9.37 8.51
N ILE A 105 3.61 9.67 8.04
CA ILE A 105 3.82 10.54 6.89
C ILE A 105 4.70 9.79 5.91
N ARG A 106 4.13 9.50 4.73
CA ARG A 106 4.77 8.63 3.75
C ARG A 106 4.66 9.17 2.34
N THR A 107 5.78 9.17 1.64
CA THR A 107 5.88 9.36 0.21
C THR A 107 5.70 8.01 -0.49
N LEU A 108 4.65 7.91 -1.28
CA LEU A 108 4.32 6.78 -2.14
C LEU A 108 4.67 7.16 -3.57
N LEU A 109 5.57 6.40 -4.18
CA LEU A 109 6.04 6.67 -5.54
C LEU A 109 5.10 6.02 -6.55
N ASN A 110 4.54 6.83 -7.45
CA ASN A 110 3.60 6.41 -8.49
C ASN A 110 2.58 5.33 -8.05
N PRO A 111 1.87 5.48 -6.92
CA PRO A 111 1.13 4.35 -6.34
C PRO A 111 -0.11 3.94 -7.16
N LEU A 112 -0.53 4.77 -8.11
CA LEU A 112 -1.67 4.53 -9.00
C LEU A 112 -1.25 4.17 -10.44
N GLY A 113 0.05 4.16 -10.75
CA GLY A 113 0.55 3.90 -12.11
C GLY A 113 0.43 5.08 -13.09
N ALA A 114 -0.03 6.25 -12.65
CA ALA A 114 -0.25 7.44 -13.49
C ALA A 114 0.98 8.37 -13.64
N GLY A 115 2.14 7.96 -13.13
CA GLY A 115 3.35 8.78 -13.07
C GLY A 115 3.30 9.91 -12.03
N ARG A 116 2.40 9.82 -11.05
CA ARG A 116 2.18 10.84 -10.00
C ARG A 116 2.43 10.28 -8.62
N ASP A 117 3.18 11.03 -7.81
CA ASP A 117 3.51 10.62 -6.46
C ASP A 117 2.45 11.08 -5.46
N THR A 118 2.41 10.45 -4.31
CA THR A 118 1.49 10.80 -3.23
C THR A 118 2.23 10.99 -1.92
N LEU A 119 2.01 12.12 -1.25
CA LEU A 119 2.32 12.30 0.15
C LEU A 119 1.07 11.92 0.96
N HIS A 120 1.15 10.86 1.73
CA HIS A 120 0.08 10.44 2.61
C HIS A 120 0.40 10.84 4.05
N ILE A 121 -0.55 11.50 4.71
CA ILE A 121 -0.49 11.94 6.11
C ILE A 121 -1.65 11.22 6.81
N GLY A 122 -1.36 10.02 7.29
CA GLY A 122 -2.35 9.08 7.80
C GLY A 122 -2.22 8.82 9.30
N GLY A 123 -3.22 8.15 9.88
CA GLY A 123 -3.21 7.74 11.27
C GLY A 123 -4.46 6.97 11.64
N SER A 124 -4.44 6.32 12.81
CA SER A 124 -5.56 5.54 13.33
C SER A 124 -6.76 6.41 13.71
N ASP A 125 -6.49 7.67 14.04
CA ASP A 125 -7.48 8.65 14.43
C ASP A 125 -7.04 10.08 14.05
N MET A 126 -8.02 10.98 14.08
CA MET A 126 -7.82 12.40 13.77
C MET A 126 -6.76 13.08 14.65
N SER A 127 -6.65 12.71 15.94
CA SER A 127 -5.73 13.38 16.86
C SER A 127 -4.29 13.08 16.44
N ALA A 128 -4.00 11.83 16.13
CA ALA A 128 -2.70 11.40 15.64
C ALA A 128 -2.35 12.10 14.32
N VAL A 129 -3.29 12.15 13.37
CA VAL A 129 -3.06 12.84 12.08
C VAL A 129 -2.86 14.34 12.27
N HIS A 130 -3.57 14.95 13.22
CA HIS A 130 -3.38 16.36 13.57
C HIS A 130 -1.94 16.61 14.04
N GLU A 131 -1.44 15.83 14.99
CA GLU A 131 -0.08 15.98 15.50
C GLU A 131 0.98 15.78 14.40
N ALA A 132 0.81 14.77 13.55
CA ALA A 132 1.70 14.54 12.41
C ALA A 132 1.68 15.73 11.43
N ALA A 133 0.50 16.23 11.06
CA ALA A 133 0.35 17.38 10.17
C ALA A 133 0.95 18.66 10.76
N ILE A 134 0.79 18.89 12.06
CA ILE A 134 1.41 20.02 12.76
C ILE A 134 2.93 19.87 12.80
N GLY A 135 3.45 18.67 13.11
CA GLY A 135 4.87 18.37 13.08
C GLY A 135 5.50 18.62 11.70
N LEU A 136 4.82 18.18 10.64
CA LEU A 136 5.21 18.44 9.25
C LEU A 136 5.22 19.94 8.95
N ASN A 137 4.19 20.67 9.34
CA ASN A 137 4.09 22.11 9.13
C ASN A 137 5.16 22.91 9.90
N ARG A 138 5.61 22.42 11.07
CA ARG A 138 6.73 23.02 11.82
C ARG A 138 8.06 22.75 11.14
N SER A 139 8.25 21.55 10.61
CA SER A 139 9.49 21.10 9.96
C SER A 139 9.52 21.38 8.46
N PHE A 140 8.55 22.16 7.95
CA PHE A 140 8.31 22.30 6.51
C PHE A 140 9.54 22.78 5.75
N GLN A 141 10.32 23.72 6.32
CA GLN A 141 11.58 24.19 5.73
C GLN A 141 12.65 23.10 5.66
N ASP A 142 12.69 22.22 6.65
CA ASP A 142 13.70 21.16 6.76
C ASP A 142 13.43 20.01 5.78
N VAL A 143 12.15 19.78 5.49
CA VAL A 143 11.70 18.71 4.60
C VAL A 143 11.41 19.17 3.18
N THR A 144 11.52 20.47 2.89
CA THR A 144 11.35 20.98 1.53
C THR A 144 12.65 21.51 0.95
N THR A 145 12.69 21.61 -0.38
CA THR A 145 13.80 22.20 -1.11
C THR A 145 13.28 22.85 -2.38
N GLU A 146 13.90 23.95 -2.80
CA GLU A 146 13.57 24.60 -4.05
C GLU A 146 14.64 24.27 -5.09
N VAL A 147 14.19 23.80 -6.26
CA VAL A 147 15.05 23.50 -7.41
C VAL A 147 14.41 24.13 -8.64
N ASP A 148 15.13 25.00 -9.32
CA ASP A 148 14.67 25.71 -10.52
C ASP A 148 13.31 26.41 -10.36
N GLY A 149 13.06 27.02 -9.18
CA GLY A 149 11.80 27.72 -8.89
C GLY A 149 10.61 26.80 -8.61
N VAL A 150 10.86 25.50 -8.43
CA VAL A 150 9.85 24.51 -8.01
C VAL A 150 10.16 24.07 -6.58
N LEU A 151 9.15 24.17 -5.72
CA LEU A 151 9.19 23.66 -4.36
C LEU A 151 8.89 22.16 -4.37
N PHE A 152 9.80 21.39 -3.80
CA PHE A 152 9.67 19.96 -3.58
C PHE A 152 9.58 19.66 -2.09
N ILE A 153 8.79 18.67 -1.72
CA ILE A 153 8.91 17.98 -0.44
C ILE A 153 9.75 16.72 -0.62
N ARG A 154 10.74 16.54 0.24
CA ARG A 154 11.63 15.38 0.22
C ARG A 154 10.84 14.11 0.49
N ARG A 155 11.43 12.97 0.13
CA ARG A 155 10.85 11.66 0.48
C ARG A 155 10.75 11.55 2.01
N LEU A 156 9.54 11.33 2.50
CA LEU A 156 9.25 11.07 3.91
C LEU A 156 8.80 9.62 4.05
N ASN A 157 9.29 8.93 5.08
CA ASN A 157 8.80 7.60 5.43
C ASN A 157 8.95 7.40 6.93
N PHE A 158 7.97 7.85 7.70
CA PHE A 158 7.94 7.55 9.12
C PHE A 158 6.54 7.22 9.57
N ALA A 159 6.44 6.21 10.43
CA ALA A 159 5.26 5.87 11.19
C ALA A 159 5.61 5.97 12.67
N VAL A 160 4.77 6.67 13.43
CA VAL A 160 4.89 6.80 14.88
C VAL A 160 3.65 6.17 15.47
N ALA A 161 3.83 5.25 16.39
CA ALA A 161 2.75 4.71 17.19
C ALA A 161 3.25 4.51 18.62
N PRO A 162 2.55 5.04 19.62
CA PRO A 162 2.88 4.80 21.02
C PRO A 162 2.94 3.32 21.38
N GLU A 163 2.12 2.50 20.72
CA GLU A 163 1.97 1.07 21.01
C GLU A 163 2.62 0.14 19.98
N HIS A 164 2.82 0.62 18.75
CA HIS A 164 3.56 -0.08 17.71
C HIS A 164 4.96 0.49 17.55
N HIS A 165 5.76 0.36 18.61
CA HIS A 165 7.20 0.34 18.42
C HIS A 165 7.54 -0.98 17.73
N VAL A 166 7.69 -0.96 16.42
CA VAL A 166 8.56 -1.95 15.77
C VAL A 166 9.90 -1.78 16.47
N ALA A 167 10.22 -2.73 17.36
CA ALA A 167 11.42 -2.62 18.16
C ALA A 167 12.60 -2.41 17.22
N THR A 168 13.52 -1.49 17.59
CA THR A 168 14.83 -1.42 16.93
C THR A 168 15.36 -2.85 16.83
N PRO A 169 15.77 -3.30 15.64
CA PRO A 169 16.12 -4.69 15.43
C PRO A 169 17.21 -5.09 16.42
N ASP A 170 16.89 -6.04 17.32
CA ASP A 170 17.91 -6.74 18.11
C ASP A 170 18.64 -7.70 17.16
N PRO A 171 19.93 -7.48 16.82
CA PRO A 171 20.65 -8.35 15.90
C PRO A 171 20.65 -9.81 16.36
N ALA A 172 20.60 -10.06 17.67
CA ALA A 172 20.51 -11.41 18.21
C ALA A 172 19.12 -12.04 17.98
N ALA A 173 18.03 -11.26 18.08
CA ALA A 173 16.69 -11.74 17.75
C ALA A 173 16.54 -12.05 16.26
N VAL A 174 17.06 -11.18 15.39
CA VAL A 174 17.10 -11.41 13.94
C VAL A 174 17.88 -12.70 13.63
N GLN A 175 19.06 -12.86 14.23
CA GLN A 175 19.86 -14.08 14.06
C GLN A 175 19.11 -15.32 14.51
N ARG A 176 18.46 -15.29 15.68
CA ARG A 176 17.66 -16.42 16.18
C ARG A 176 16.52 -16.78 15.23
N ALA A 177 15.81 -15.80 14.68
CA ALA A 177 14.73 -16.04 13.73
C ALA A 177 15.24 -16.69 12.43
N LEU A 178 16.38 -16.22 11.91
CA LEU A 178 17.03 -16.83 10.74
C LEU A 178 17.53 -18.25 11.02
N ASP A 179 18.08 -18.50 12.21
CA ASP A 179 18.56 -19.82 12.59
C ASP A 179 17.42 -20.83 12.75
N LEU A 180 16.28 -20.39 13.29
CA LEU A 180 15.06 -21.20 13.38
C LEU A 180 14.48 -21.54 12.01
N ALA A 181 14.56 -20.62 11.05
CA ALA A 181 14.09 -20.84 9.68
C ALA A 181 15.12 -21.60 8.81
N ARG A 182 16.34 -21.84 9.30
CA ARG A 182 17.43 -22.38 8.49
C ARG A 182 17.10 -23.79 7.97
N GLY A 183 17.25 -23.98 6.67
CA GLY A 183 16.96 -25.26 6.00
C GLY A 183 15.51 -25.42 5.57
N ASP A 184 14.63 -24.50 5.97
CA ASP A 184 13.26 -24.41 5.49
C ASP A 184 13.14 -23.15 4.60
N ALA A 185 13.04 -23.38 3.29
CA ALA A 185 13.00 -22.28 2.33
C ALA A 185 11.75 -21.41 2.52
N ASP A 186 10.64 -21.99 2.96
CA ASP A 186 9.40 -21.27 3.12
C ASP A 186 9.38 -20.42 4.39
N ALA A 187 9.89 -20.97 5.48
CA ALA A 187 10.12 -20.21 6.70
C ALA A 187 11.05 -19.01 6.44
N LEU A 188 12.10 -19.18 5.62
CA LEU A 188 12.99 -18.08 5.25
C LEU A 188 12.29 -17.00 4.42
N VAL A 189 11.45 -17.38 3.44
CA VAL A 189 10.64 -16.42 2.66
C VAL A 189 9.64 -15.69 3.55
N ALA A 190 8.99 -16.40 4.48
CA ALA A 190 8.07 -15.79 5.44
C ALA A 190 8.79 -14.80 6.39
N GLN A 191 9.99 -15.14 6.87
CA GLN A 191 10.82 -14.22 7.65
C GLN A 191 11.25 -13.01 6.83
N ALA A 192 11.65 -13.21 5.56
CA ALA A 192 11.98 -12.11 4.66
C ALA A 192 10.81 -11.15 4.49
N ALA A 193 9.58 -11.66 4.34
CA ALA A 193 8.38 -10.83 4.26
C ALA A 193 8.17 -10.00 5.55
N ALA A 194 8.32 -10.61 6.72
CA ALA A 194 8.21 -9.91 8.00
C ALA A 194 9.30 -8.84 8.17
N PHE A 195 10.55 -9.17 7.85
CA PHE A 195 11.66 -8.22 7.91
C PHE A 195 11.49 -7.07 6.90
N ALA A 196 10.95 -7.34 5.71
CA ALA A 196 10.65 -6.30 4.74
C ALA A 196 9.56 -5.35 5.27
N LEU A 197 8.52 -5.85 5.95
CA LEU A 197 7.54 -5.00 6.63
C LEU A 197 8.18 -4.16 7.75
N CYS A 198 9.06 -4.75 8.57
CA CYS A 198 9.76 -4.00 9.60
C CYS A 198 10.69 -2.93 9.00
N HIS A 199 11.39 -3.24 7.91
CA HIS A 199 12.20 -2.29 7.17
C HIS A 199 11.34 -1.14 6.64
N TYR A 200 10.20 -1.45 6.02
CA TYR A 200 9.25 -0.46 5.55
C TYR A 200 8.78 0.50 6.66
N GLN A 201 8.49 -0.06 7.85
CA GLN A 201 7.97 0.70 8.99
C GLN A 201 9.02 1.57 9.69
N THR A 202 10.30 1.20 9.63
CA THR A 202 11.36 1.84 10.43
C THR A 202 12.44 2.54 9.61
N ASP A 203 12.52 2.26 8.30
CA ASP A 203 13.63 2.65 7.43
C ASP A 203 15.01 2.23 7.96
N ASP A 204 15.07 1.21 8.83
CA ASP A 204 16.32 0.72 9.42
C ASP A 204 16.98 -0.34 8.52
N HIS A 205 18.17 -0.01 8.02
CA HIS A 205 19.01 -0.88 7.20
C HIS A 205 19.30 -2.27 7.79
N VAL A 206 19.25 -2.44 9.12
CA VAL A 206 19.44 -3.76 9.75
C VAL A 206 18.33 -4.73 9.34
N TRP A 207 17.08 -4.25 9.17
CA TRP A 207 16.00 -5.06 8.63
C TRP A 207 16.21 -5.37 7.15
N ALA A 208 16.73 -4.44 6.36
CA ALA A 208 17.09 -4.69 4.97
C ALA A 208 18.16 -5.79 4.83
N ASP A 209 19.17 -5.76 5.70
CA ASP A 209 20.18 -6.81 5.82
C ASP A 209 19.56 -8.15 6.20
N ALA A 210 18.60 -8.15 7.11
CA ALA A 210 17.87 -9.36 7.49
C ALA A 210 17.11 -9.97 6.30
N VAL A 211 16.46 -9.14 5.46
CA VAL A 211 15.81 -9.58 4.21
C VAL A 211 16.83 -10.23 3.27
N ARG A 212 17.97 -9.55 3.02
CA ARG A 212 19.03 -10.09 2.15
C ARG A 212 19.52 -11.45 2.62
N ARG A 213 19.77 -11.57 3.93
CA ARG A 213 20.26 -12.81 4.54
C ARG A 213 19.24 -13.93 4.45
N ALA A 214 17.97 -13.65 4.75
CA ALA A 214 16.88 -14.62 4.63
C ALA A 214 16.74 -15.16 3.20
N LEU A 215 16.81 -14.28 2.19
CA LEU A 215 16.58 -14.67 0.80
C LEU A 215 17.82 -15.29 0.13
N SER A 216 19.04 -14.92 0.54
CA SER A 216 20.29 -15.31 -0.13
C SER A 216 20.44 -16.82 -0.40
N SER A 217 19.92 -17.68 0.49
CA SER A 217 20.01 -19.13 0.34
C SER A 217 18.86 -19.77 -0.45
N VAL A 218 17.80 -19.01 -0.76
CA VAL A 218 16.56 -19.53 -1.39
C VAL A 218 16.27 -18.91 -2.76
N LEU A 219 16.88 -17.76 -3.08
CA LEU A 219 16.64 -16.99 -4.33
C LEU A 219 16.68 -17.81 -5.62
N ARG A 220 17.51 -18.87 -5.68
CA ARG A 220 17.69 -19.69 -6.90
C ARG A 220 16.89 -20.98 -6.89
N THR A 221 16.47 -21.45 -5.73
CA THR A 221 15.90 -22.80 -5.55
C THR A 221 14.44 -22.77 -5.15
N TYR A 222 13.93 -21.62 -4.70
CA TYR A 222 12.54 -21.49 -4.30
C TYR A 222 11.63 -21.45 -5.54
N ASP A 223 10.69 -22.40 -5.58
CA ASP A 223 9.76 -22.67 -6.67
C ASP A 223 8.28 -22.58 -6.22
N GLY A 224 8.03 -21.95 -5.07
CA GLY A 224 6.74 -21.38 -4.73
C GLY A 224 5.99 -22.06 -3.58
N SER A 225 5.47 -21.21 -2.70
CA SER A 225 4.51 -21.50 -1.63
C SER A 225 3.70 -20.23 -1.32
N PRO A 226 2.61 -20.30 -0.54
CA PRO A 226 1.90 -19.15 0.00
C PRO A 226 2.78 -18.03 0.60
N ALA A 227 3.98 -18.33 1.12
CA ALA A 227 4.87 -17.30 1.65
C ALA A 227 5.35 -16.31 0.57
N ALA A 228 5.42 -16.75 -0.70
CA ALA A 228 5.75 -15.90 -1.84
C ALA A 228 4.78 -14.73 -1.99
N GLY A 229 3.47 -14.98 -1.83
CA GLY A 229 2.47 -13.92 -1.87
C GLY A 229 2.61 -12.91 -0.73
N ARG A 230 3.03 -13.33 0.48
CA ARG A 230 3.33 -12.39 1.58
C ARG A 230 4.58 -11.57 1.29
N LEU A 231 5.61 -12.22 0.76
CA LEU A 231 6.83 -11.53 0.35
C LEU A 231 6.54 -10.54 -0.77
N ALA A 232 5.78 -10.90 -1.80
CA ALA A 232 5.43 -10.01 -2.91
C ALA A 232 4.78 -8.70 -2.43
N LEU A 233 3.91 -8.78 -1.42
CA LEU A 233 3.30 -7.60 -0.80
C LEU A 233 4.34 -6.72 -0.11
N ALA A 234 5.12 -7.30 0.80
CA ALA A 234 6.15 -6.58 1.55
C ALA A 234 7.30 -6.08 0.66
N TRP A 235 7.58 -6.81 -0.41
CA TRP A 235 8.57 -6.49 -1.41
C TRP A 235 8.09 -5.36 -2.31
N GLY A 236 6.82 -5.36 -2.75
CA GLY A 236 6.29 -4.26 -3.57
C GLY A 236 6.36 -2.88 -2.90
N ILE A 237 6.34 -2.83 -1.57
CA ILE A 237 6.52 -1.58 -0.81
C ILE A 237 7.99 -1.26 -0.47
N THR A 238 8.88 -2.26 -0.45
CA THR A 238 10.31 -2.07 -0.11
C THR A 238 11.26 -2.16 -1.29
N HIS A 239 10.81 -2.61 -2.46
CA HIS A 239 11.62 -2.89 -3.65
C HIS A 239 12.50 -1.70 -4.03
N ALA A 240 11.90 -0.51 -4.08
CA ALA A 240 12.58 0.73 -4.44
C ALA A 240 13.50 1.30 -3.33
N PHE A 241 13.69 0.60 -2.21
CA PHE A 241 14.53 1.11 -1.12
C PHE A 241 16.01 1.01 -1.51
N PRO A 242 16.83 2.05 -1.25
CA PRO A 242 18.25 2.08 -1.63
C PRO A 242 19.09 0.94 -1.03
N ALA A 243 18.61 0.33 0.06
CA ALA A 243 19.29 -0.78 0.72
C ALA A 243 19.40 -2.04 -0.15
N TYR A 244 18.58 -2.17 -1.21
CA TYR A 244 18.63 -3.30 -2.14
C TYR A 244 19.32 -2.88 -3.44
N ASP A 245 20.42 -3.55 -3.79
CA ASP A 245 21.08 -3.32 -5.07
C ASP A 245 20.27 -3.92 -6.24
N PRO A 246 20.44 -3.42 -7.48
CA PRO A 246 19.69 -3.93 -8.63
C PRO A 246 19.81 -5.44 -8.85
N PRO A 247 21.02 -6.07 -8.79
CA PRO A 247 21.14 -7.52 -8.92
C PRO A 247 20.34 -8.32 -7.89
N PHE A 248 20.28 -7.86 -6.64
CA PHE A 248 19.45 -8.47 -5.61
C PHE A 248 17.97 -8.32 -5.94
N ARG A 249 17.53 -7.13 -6.39
CA ARG A 249 16.13 -6.90 -6.79
C ARG A 249 15.70 -7.81 -7.93
N ASP A 250 16.51 -7.87 -8.99
CA ASP A 250 16.24 -8.73 -10.14
C ASP A 250 16.15 -10.20 -9.73
N ALA A 251 16.99 -10.63 -8.78
CA ALA A 251 16.96 -11.99 -8.25
C ALA A 251 15.67 -12.28 -7.46
N VAL A 252 15.21 -11.34 -6.61
CA VAL A 252 13.95 -11.48 -5.86
C VAL A 252 12.76 -11.48 -6.82
N ASP A 253 12.75 -10.59 -7.81
CA ASP A 253 11.68 -10.48 -8.80
C ASP A 253 11.61 -11.76 -9.66
N GLY A 254 12.77 -12.30 -10.06
CA GLY A 254 12.84 -13.59 -10.74
C GLY A 254 12.37 -14.76 -9.88
N MET A 255 12.64 -14.74 -8.56
CA MET A 255 12.12 -15.74 -7.63
C MET A 255 10.60 -15.65 -7.49
N LEU A 256 10.06 -14.45 -7.31
CA LEU A 256 8.62 -14.21 -7.21
C LEU A 256 7.89 -14.61 -8.49
N THR A 257 8.45 -14.30 -9.66
CA THR A 257 7.90 -14.69 -10.96
C THR A 257 7.79 -16.22 -11.07
N ARG A 258 8.86 -16.96 -10.77
CA ARG A 258 8.82 -18.43 -10.78
C ARG A 258 7.81 -19.00 -9.78
N ALA A 259 7.70 -18.39 -8.59
CA ALA A 259 6.72 -18.81 -7.60
C ALA A 259 5.27 -18.60 -8.09
N ALA A 260 4.99 -17.49 -8.78
CA ALA A 260 3.69 -17.22 -9.39
C ALA A 260 3.38 -18.18 -10.55
N GLU A 261 4.35 -18.45 -11.43
CA GLU A 261 4.21 -19.45 -12.50
C GLU A 261 3.92 -20.84 -11.93
N ALA A 262 4.62 -21.24 -10.87
CA ALA A 262 4.39 -22.51 -10.21
C ALA A 262 3.03 -22.58 -9.52
N SER A 263 2.58 -21.50 -8.87
CA SER A 263 1.22 -21.39 -8.30
C SER A 263 0.15 -21.48 -9.40
N ALA A 264 0.33 -20.78 -10.52
CA ALA A 264 -0.59 -20.85 -11.65
C ALA A 264 -0.66 -22.26 -12.25
N ALA A 265 0.49 -22.92 -12.41
CA ALA A 265 0.55 -24.31 -12.89
C ALA A 265 -0.09 -25.31 -11.90
N ARG A 266 0.05 -25.08 -10.59
CA ARG A 266 -0.67 -25.85 -9.57
C ARG A 266 -2.17 -25.63 -9.68
N MET A 267 -2.64 -24.39 -9.86
CA MET A 267 -4.05 -24.09 -10.05
C MET A 267 -4.65 -24.70 -11.33
N GLU A 268 -3.86 -24.81 -12.40
CA GLU A 268 -4.29 -25.46 -13.66
C GLU A 268 -4.45 -26.98 -13.48
N LYS A 269 -3.51 -27.60 -12.74
CA LYS A 269 -3.51 -29.05 -12.47
C LYS A 269 -4.43 -29.45 -11.32
N ALA A 270 -4.75 -28.51 -10.43
CA ALA A 270 -5.54 -28.78 -9.24
C ALA A 270 -6.94 -29.20 -9.66
N ASP A 271 -7.25 -30.47 -9.45
CA ASP A 271 -8.58 -30.82 -8.99
C ASP A 271 -8.82 -29.99 -7.72
N VAL A 272 -9.90 -29.24 -7.67
CA VAL A 272 -10.22 -28.25 -6.62
C VAL A 272 -10.39 -28.89 -5.22
N SER A 273 -10.09 -30.19 -5.10
CA SER A 273 -10.15 -31.03 -3.91
C SER A 273 -9.01 -30.84 -2.91
N GLY A 274 -8.01 -30.00 -3.19
CA GLY A 274 -6.97 -29.65 -2.21
C GLY A 274 -7.54 -28.80 -1.04
N PRO A 275 -6.84 -28.68 0.10
CA PRO A 275 -7.26 -27.78 1.16
C PRO A 275 -7.42 -26.35 0.61
N LEU A 276 -8.56 -25.72 0.87
CA LEU A 276 -8.90 -24.38 0.38
C LEU A 276 -7.80 -23.34 0.67
N SER A 277 -7.16 -23.43 1.85
CA SER A 277 -6.06 -22.56 2.23
C SER A 277 -4.84 -22.64 1.29
N ALA A 278 -4.57 -23.80 0.71
CA ALA A 278 -3.50 -23.97 -0.27
C ALA A 278 -3.88 -23.34 -1.62
N VAL A 279 -5.11 -23.54 -2.08
CA VAL A 279 -5.64 -22.95 -3.32
C VAL A 279 -5.64 -21.42 -3.21
N LEU A 280 -6.10 -20.87 -2.09
CA LEU A 280 -6.09 -19.43 -1.83
C LEU A 280 -4.66 -18.89 -1.72
N GLY A 281 -3.75 -19.63 -1.09
CA GLY A 281 -2.34 -19.26 -1.05
C GLY A 281 -1.71 -19.15 -2.44
N ASP A 282 -2.04 -20.07 -3.35
CA ASP A 282 -1.61 -20.02 -4.74
C ASP A 282 -2.24 -18.84 -5.50
N CYS A 283 -3.55 -18.61 -5.34
CA CYS A 283 -4.23 -17.47 -5.95
C CYS A 283 -3.62 -16.14 -5.48
N MET A 284 -3.44 -15.96 -4.16
CA MET A 284 -2.85 -14.73 -3.61
C MET A 284 -1.39 -14.54 -4.04
N THR A 285 -0.65 -15.62 -4.28
CA THR A 285 0.70 -15.55 -4.86
C THR A 285 0.65 -15.01 -6.27
N VAL A 286 -0.16 -15.60 -7.16
CA VAL A 286 -0.35 -15.12 -8.54
C VAL A 286 -0.75 -13.65 -8.56
N LEU A 287 -1.76 -13.28 -7.78
CA LEU A 287 -2.31 -11.92 -7.74
C LEU A 287 -1.30 -10.88 -7.25
N ARG A 288 -0.63 -11.15 -6.12
CA ARG A 288 0.29 -10.18 -5.52
C ARG A 288 1.59 -10.04 -6.28
N VAL A 289 2.12 -11.14 -6.83
CA VAL A 289 3.29 -11.07 -7.70
C VAL A 289 2.95 -10.30 -8.97
N SER A 290 1.79 -10.55 -9.57
CA SER A 290 1.33 -9.82 -10.75
C SER A 290 1.22 -8.32 -10.50
N GLY A 291 0.55 -7.92 -9.42
CA GLY A 291 0.46 -6.51 -9.03
C GLY A 291 1.82 -5.87 -8.71
N HIS A 292 2.78 -6.63 -8.16
CA HIS A 292 4.15 -6.16 -7.98
C HIS A 292 4.84 -5.94 -9.32
N MET A 293 4.84 -6.93 -10.21
CA MET A 293 5.53 -6.88 -11.50
C MET A 293 4.99 -5.77 -12.41
N GLU A 294 3.67 -5.58 -12.47
CA GLU A 294 3.05 -4.45 -13.16
C GLU A 294 3.59 -3.11 -12.64
N SER A 295 3.67 -2.97 -11.31
CA SER A 295 4.07 -1.70 -10.71
C SER A 295 5.56 -1.41 -10.76
N ALA A 296 6.40 -2.44 -10.65
CA ALA A 296 7.84 -2.30 -10.56
C ALA A 296 8.50 -2.27 -11.95
N HIS A 297 7.89 -2.94 -12.93
CA HIS A 297 8.50 -3.20 -14.23
C HIS A 297 7.65 -2.80 -15.44
N ASP A 298 6.45 -2.26 -15.24
CA ASP A 298 5.45 -2.05 -16.32
C ASP A 298 5.19 -3.35 -17.11
N ALA A 299 5.42 -4.49 -16.46
CA ALA A 299 5.31 -5.80 -17.06
C ALA A 299 3.87 -6.28 -16.94
N ARG A 300 3.18 -6.44 -18.08
CA ARG A 300 1.88 -7.12 -18.09
C ARG A 300 2.09 -8.59 -17.75
N THR A 301 1.55 -9.02 -16.63
CA THR A 301 1.38 -10.44 -16.34
C THR A 301 0.30 -11.05 -17.23
N SER A 302 0.26 -12.38 -17.28
CA SER A 302 -0.79 -13.12 -17.98
C SER A 302 -2.16 -12.76 -17.41
N ASP A 303 -2.91 -11.92 -18.12
CA ASP A 303 -4.29 -11.53 -17.77
C ASP A 303 -5.17 -12.78 -17.55
N GLU A 304 -4.88 -13.87 -18.27
CA GLU A 304 -5.58 -15.15 -18.14
C GLU A 304 -5.32 -15.85 -16.81
N ASP A 305 -4.09 -15.83 -16.28
CA ASP A 305 -3.76 -16.49 -15.00
C ASP A 305 -4.31 -15.70 -13.81
N VAL A 306 -4.27 -14.36 -13.89
CA VAL A 306 -4.90 -13.46 -12.92
C VAL A 306 -6.42 -13.64 -12.92
N ALA A 307 -7.05 -13.64 -14.10
CA ALA A 307 -8.48 -13.89 -14.24
C ALA A 307 -8.87 -15.28 -13.72
N ARG A 308 -8.04 -16.31 -13.98
CA ARG A 308 -8.25 -17.67 -13.46
C ARG A 308 -8.11 -17.73 -11.93
N ALA A 309 -7.12 -17.05 -11.36
CA ALA A 309 -6.96 -16.92 -9.90
C ALA A 309 -8.22 -16.34 -9.28
N TRP A 310 -8.71 -15.22 -9.83
CA TRP A 310 -9.95 -14.62 -9.34
C TRP A 310 -11.15 -15.53 -9.51
N LYS A 311 -11.32 -16.14 -10.67
CA LYS A 311 -12.42 -17.10 -10.88
C LYS A 311 -12.37 -18.25 -9.88
N THR A 312 -11.20 -18.72 -9.49
CA THR A 312 -11.05 -19.78 -8.48
C THR A 312 -11.35 -19.27 -7.07
N VAL A 313 -10.90 -18.07 -6.71
CA VAL A 313 -11.23 -17.43 -5.42
C VAL A 313 -12.75 -17.18 -5.31
N LEU A 314 -13.39 -16.78 -6.41
CA LEU A 314 -14.79 -16.38 -6.47
C LEU A 314 -15.75 -17.54 -6.83
N ARG A 315 -15.26 -18.79 -6.95
CA ARG A 315 -16.14 -19.94 -7.24
C ARG A 315 -17.00 -20.25 -6.01
N PRO A 316 -18.34 -20.25 -6.13
CA PRO A 316 -19.19 -20.84 -5.10
C PRO A 316 -18.86 -22.32 -5.01
N ASP A 317 -18.52 -22.84 -3.83
CA ASP A 317 -18.28 -24.27 -3.65
C ASP A 317 -19.63 -25.00 -3.64
N PRO A 318 -19.93 -25.87 -4.63
CA PRO A 318 -21.21 -26.57 -4.70
C PRO A 318 -21.38 -27.66 -3.62
N GLY A 319 -20.35 -27.94 -2.81
CA GLY A 319 -20.37 -28.95 -1.75
C GLY A 319 -20.47 -28.41 -0.31
N VAL A 320 -20.42 -27.09 -0.12
CA VAL A 320 -20.49 -26.47 1.21
C VAL A 320 -21.96 -26.22 1.54
N GLY A 321 -22.59 -27.14 2.27
CA GLY A 321 -23.87 -26.84 2.93
C GLY A 321 -23.73 -25.67 3.90
N ASP A 322 -24.84 -25.04 4.27
CA ASP A 322 -24.96 -23.79 5.07
C ASP A 322 -24.07 -23.73 6.34
N ASP A 323 -23.57 -24.87 6.83
CA ASP A 323 -22.76 -25.00 8.05
C ASP A 323 -21.23 -25.03 7.82
N GLY A 324 -20.75 -25.09 6.57
CA GLY A 324 -19.34 -25.35 6.22
C GLY A 324 -18.43 -24.12 6.05
N LEU A 325 -18.93 -22.91 6.27
CA LEU A 325 -18.19 -21.64 6.16
C LEU A 325 -17.12 -21.41 7.24
N ARG A 326 -16.92 -22.37 8.16
CA ARG A 326 -16.09 -22.20 9.36
C ARG A 326 -14.57 -22.25 9.14
N HIS A 327 -14.08 -22.43 7.91
CA HIS A 327 -12.65 -22.70 7.65
C HIS A 327 -12.00 -21.86 6.53
N TRP A 328 -12.59 -20.73 6.16
CA TRP A 328 -12.00 -19.82 5.15
C TRP A 328 -10.96 -18.86 5.76
N PRO A 329 -9.87 -18.49 5.06
CA PRO A 329 -8.84 -17.59 5.59
C PRO A 329 -9.04 -16.12 5.18
N THR A 330 -9.19 -15.28 6.21
CA THR A 330 -8.92 -13.83 6.34
C THR A 330 -9.57 -12.86 5.33
N VAL A 331 -10.34 -11.90 5.88
CA VAL A 331 -10.85 -10.64 5.28
C VAL A 331 -9.97 -10.02 4.19
N ASP A 332 -8.64 -10.05 4.33
CA ASP A 332 -7.71 -9.45 3.37
C ASP A 332 -7.73 -10.11 1.98
N ALA A 333 -8.05 -11.40 1.88
CA ALA A 333 -8.18 -12.10 0.60
C ALA A 333 -9.48 -11.70 -0.11
N TRP A 334 -10.56 -11.54 0.67
CA TRP A 334 -11.88 -11.11 0.18
C TRP A 334 -11.92 -9.66 -0.26
N LEU A 335 -11.31 -8.76 0.52
CA LEU A 335 -11.23 -7.34 0.17
C LEU A 335 -10.37 -7.12 -1.08
N GLY A 336 -9.27 -7.86 -1.21
CA GLY A 336 -8.46 -7.88 -2.43
C GLY A 336 -9.25 -8.35 -3.65
N ALA A 337 -10.17 -9.32 -3.46
CA ALA A 337 -11.03 -9.88 -4.51
C ALA A 337 -12.07 -8.93 -5.03
N ALA A 338 -12.83 -8.35 -4.11
CA ALA A 338 -13.87 -7.39 -4.45
C ALA A 338 -13.29 -6.18 -5.19
N LEU A 339 -12.16 -5.66 -4.71
CA LEU A 339 -11.55 -4.43 -5.23
C LEU A 339 -10.82 -4.62 -6.56
N TRP A 340 -10.27 -5.81 -6.83
CA TRP A 340 -9.68 -6.11 -8.14
C TRP A 340 -10.75 -6.47 -9.18
N ALA A 341 -11.84 -7.11 -8.77
CA ALA A 341 -12.96 -7.38 -9.66
C ALA A 341 -13.70 -6.10 -10.10
N GLU A 342 -13.73 -5.07 -9.24
CA GLU A 342 -14.14 -3.69 -9.58
C GLU A 342 -13.17 -3.04 -10.59
N ARG A 343 -11.85 -3.18 -10.40
CA ARG A 343 -10.82 -2.59 -11.29
C ARG A 343 -10.90 -3.09 -12.74
N TYR A 344 -11.46 -4.28 -12.98
CA TYR A 344 -11.55 -4.90 -14.31
C TYR A 344 -13.00 -5.08 -14.81
N ASP A 345 -13.96 -4.36 -14.22
CA ASP A 345 -15.36 -4.31 -14.68
C ASP A 345 -16.03 -5.70 -14.74
N MET A 346 -15.66 -6.60 -13.82
CA MET A 346 -16.04 -8.02 -13.87
C MET A 346 -17.29 -8.39 -13.04
N LEU A 347 -17.97 -7.44 -12.38
CA LEU A 347 -19.09 -7.74 -11.48
C LEU A 347 -20.31 -6.84 -11.71
N ASP A 348 -21.50 -7.46 -11.67
CA ASP A 348 -22.82 -6.81 -11.70
C ASP A 348 -23.33 -6.55 -10.26
N GLY A 349 -24.15 -5.52 -10.08
CA GLY A 349 -24.42 -4.81 -8.81
C GLY A 349 -25.15 -5.57 -7.68
N GLY A 350 -25.36 -6.89 -7.79
CA GLY A 350 -25.91 -7.73 -6.71
C GLY A 350 -24.85 -8.29 -5.75
N ILE A 351 -23.57 -8.20 -6.10
CA ILE A 351 -22.46 -8.88 -5.41
C ILE A 351 -21.96 -8.12 -4.16
N LEU A 352 -22.31 -6.84 -4.01
CA LEU A 352 -21.98 -6.03 -2.82
C LEU A 352 -22.91 -6.31 -1.61
N ASP A 353 -24.14 -6.79 -1.84
CA ASP A 353 -25.10 -7.08 -0.76
C ASP A 353 -24.82 -8.42 -0.06
N GLU A 354 -24.15 -9.36 -0.73
CA GLU A 354 -23.72 -10.66 -0.15
C GLU A 354 -22.40 -10.54 0.63
N LEU A 355 -21.47 -9.65 0.23
CA LEU A 355 -20.27 -9.31 1.00
C LEU A 355 -20.60 -8.74 2.40
N ALA A 356 -21.81 -8.18 2.57
CA ALA A 356 -22.33 -7.68 3.83
C ALA A 356 -22.89 -8.79 4.77
N LEU A 357 -23.22 -9.99 4.27
CA LEU A 357 -23.70 -11.11 5.11
C LEU A 357 -22.57 -12.01 5.62
N GLU A 358 -21.41 -12.02 4.96
CA GLU A 358 -20.28 -12.87 5.34
C GLU A 358 -19.33 -12.25 6.37
N ALA A 359 -19.13 -10.92 6.33
CA ALA A 359 -18.46 -10.22 7.43
C ALA A 359 -19.21 -10.38 8.77
N ILE A 360 -20.52 -10.72 8.72
CA ILE A 360 -21.37 -11.03 9.88
C ILE A 360 -21.13 -12.46 10.41
N ALA A 361 -20.63 -13.39 9.58
CA ALA A 361 -20.32 -14.78 9.97
C ALA A 361 -18.91 -14.98 10.55
N GLU A 362 -17.95 -14.09 10.26
CA GLU A 362 -16.61 -14.10 10.88
C GLU A 362 -16.63 -13.79 12.39
N CYS A 363 -17.76 -13.32 12.92
CA CYS A 363 -18.00 -13.14 14.35
C CYS A 363 -17.95 -14.43 15.20
N ASP A 364 -17.89 -15.65 14.63
CA ASP A 364 -18.00 -16.89 15.42
C ASP A 364 -16.72 -17.75 15.57
N ASN A 365 -15.58 -17.44 14.93
CA ASN A 365 -14.49 -18.44 14.77
C ASN A 365 -13.07 -18.10 15.25
N LEU A 366 -12.79 -16.93 15.86
CA LEU A 366 -11.41 -16.61 16.27
C LEU A 366 -10.95 -17.19 17.62
N GLY A 367 -11.68 -18.12 18.24
CA GLY A 367 -11.16 -18.98 19.32
C GLY A 367 -10.58 -18.28 20.56
N SER A 368 -10.71 -16.95 20.68
CA SER A 368 -10.32 -16.18 21.84
C SER A 368 -11.50 -16.08 22.79
N VAL A 369 -11.32 -16.53 24.03
CA VAL A 369 -12.27 -16.31 25.12
C VAL A 369 -12.64 -14.83 25.18
N ILE A 370 -13.94 -14.53 25.12
CA ILE A 370 -14.51 -13.21 25.37
C ILE A 370 -13.97 -12.73 26.73
N GLY A 371 -13.06 -11.76 26.69
CA GLY A 371 -12.35 -11.25 27.86
C GLY A 371 -10.98 -10.60 27.57
N ASN A 372 -10.35 -10.85 26.42
CA ASN A 372 -9.12 -10.13 26.02
C ASN A 372 -9.47 -8.80 25.31
N PRO A 373 -8.91 -7.65 25.74
CA PRO A 373 -9.10 -6.33 25.14
C PRO A 373 -8.91 -6.26 23.61
N SER A 374 -7.97 -7.03 23.05
CA SER A 374 -7.59 -6.95 21.62
C SER A 374 -8.68 -7.42 20.65
N GLY A 375 -9.44 -8.47 21.00
CA GLY A 375 -10.53 -8.95 20.15
C GLY A 375 -11.72 -7.99 20.09
N ARG A 376 -11.96 -7.27 21.19
CA ARG A 376 -12.99 -6.24 21.26
C ARG A 376 -12.62 -5.01 20.45
N GLU A 377 -11.37 -4.56 20.55
CA GLU A 377 -10.85 -3.43 19.78
C GLU A 377 -10.88 -3.71 18.27
N HIS A 378 -10.58 -4.95 17.87
CA HIS A 378 -10.69 -5.37 16.47
C HIS A 378 -12.14 -5.38 15.96
N ALA A 379 -13.09 -5.91 16.74
CA ALA A 379 -14.50 -5.91 16.38
C ALA A 379 -15.09 -4.48 16.29
N GLU A 380 -14.72 -3.60 17.22
CA GLU A 380 -15.12 -2.18 17.19
C GLU A 380 -14.53 -1.46 15.95
N ASN A 381 -13.32 -1.83 15.52
CA ASN A 381 -12.68 -1.29 14.32
C ASN A 381 -13.36 -1.73 13.01
N VAL A 382 -13.81 -2.99 12.93
CA VAL A 382 -14.58 -3.48 11.77
C VAL A 382 -15.95 -2.79 11.68
N LEU A 383 -16.64 -2.61 12.80
CA LEU A 383 -17.92 -1.89 12.81
C LEU A 383 -17.79 -0.41 12.41
N ARG A 384 -16.67 0.24 12.77
CA ARG A 384 -16.35 1.60 12.28
C ARG A 384 -16.07 1.65 10.79
N LYS A 385 -15.39 0.64 10.22
CA LYS A 385 -15.21 0.50 8.76
C LYS A 385 -16.57 0.42 8.05
N ILE A 386 -17.49 -0.40 8.57
CA ILE A 386 -18.84 -0.59 8.02
C ILE A 386 -19.68 0.70 8.10
N ALA A 387 -19.67 1.40 9.23
CA ALA A 387 -20.40 2.66 9.39
C ALA A 387 -19.88 3.76 8.44
N ALA A 388 -18.56 3.83 8.22
CA ALA A 388 -17.97 4.74 7.25
C ALA A 388 -18.42 4.46 5.81
N TYR A 389 -18.61 3.18 5.43
CA TYR A 389 -19.19 2.81 4.13
C TYR A 389 -20.67 3.20 4.00
N GLN A 390 -21.46 3.07 5.07
CA GLN A 390 -22.89 3.39 5.06
C GLN A 390 -23.14 4.91 5.04
N ASP A 391 -22.34 5.71 5.75
CA ASP A 391 -22.47 7.18 5.79
C ASP A 391 -21.95 7.87 4.52
N ALA A 392 -21.13 7.18 3.70
CA ALA A 392 -20.58 7.72 2.45
C ALA A 392 -21.60 7.79 1.29
N GLY A 393 -22.70 7.02 1.35
CA GLY A 393 -23.75 6.99 0.33
C GLY A 393 -23.28 6.45 -1.04
N GLU A 394 -24.12 5.65 -1.69
CA GLU A 394 -23.85 5.22 -3.08
C GLU A 394 -23.62 6.44 -3.99
N PRO A 395 -22.52 6.51 -4.76
CA PRO A 395 -22.35 7.59 -5.71
C PRO A 395 -23.27 7.38 -6.92
N LEU A 396 -24.34 8.17 -6.98
CA LEU A 396 -25.30 8.28 -8.09
C LEU A 396 -24.68 8.42 -9.50
N TRP A 397 -23.40 8.80 -9.60
CA TRP A 397 -22.67 8.89 -10.86
C TRP A 397 -22.26 7.52 -11.42
N LEU A 398 -21.97 6.54 -10.56
CA LEU A 398 -21.62 5.17 -10.96
C LEU A 398 -22.80 4.48 -11.66
N ARG A 399 -24.01 4.69 -11.15
CA ARG A 399 -25.27 4.20 -11.74
C ARG A 399 -25.59 4.81 -13.11
N ARG A 400 -25.19 6.06 -13.37
CA ARG A 400 -25.40 6.75 -14.65
C ARG A 400 -24.36 6.35 -15.69
N TRP A 401 -23.11 6.18 -15.27
CA TRP A 401 -22.02 5.78 -16.16
C TRP A 401 -22.22 4.38 -16.76
N MET A 402 -22.72 3.43 -15.97
CA MET A 402 -23.02 2.05 -16.42
C MET A 402 -24.19 1.96 -17.42
N GLN A 403 -25.08 2.96 -17.48
CA GLN A 403 -26.24 2.95 -18.38
C GLN A 403 -25.94 3.51 -19.77
N ASP A 404 -24.89 4.32 -19.92
CA ASP A 404 -24.63 5.10 -21.15
C ASP A 404 -23.42 4.60 -21.98
N ALA A 405 -22.65 3.61 -21.50
CA ALA A 405 -21.41 3.17 -22.15
C ALA A 405 -21.57 1.86 -22.96
N ALA A 406 -21.96 1.98 -24.24
CA ALA A 406 -21.61 0.98 -25.26
C ALA A 406 -20.45 1.53 -26.12
N PRO A 407 -19.30 0.85 -26.23
CA PRO A 407 -18.14 1.42 -26.94
C PRO A 407 -18.26 1.23 -28.46
N PRO A 408 -17.90 2.24 -29.29
CA PRO A 408 -17.59 2.04 -30.70
C PRO A 408 -16.15 1.48 -30.85
N PRO A 409 -15.81 0.79 -31.94
CA PRO A 409 -14.47 0.25 -32.12
C PRO A 409 -13.54 1.23 -32.84
N ALA A 410 -12.25 1.22 -32.48
CA ALA A 410 -11.03 1.38 -33.32
C ALA A 410 -9.88 2.07 -32.53
N PRO A 411 -8.69 2.28 -33.12
CA PRO A 411 -7.70 1.30 -33.61
C PRO A 411 -6.26 1.57 -33.07
N GLU A 412 -5.39 0.55 -33.22
CA GLU A 412 -3.90 0.46 -33.11
C GLU A 412 -3.09 1.11 -31.94
N PRO A 413 -2.07 0.40 -31.40
CA PRO A 413 -1.28 0.87 -30.26
C PRO A 413 -0.07 1.75 -30.65
N VAL A 414 0.21 2.77 -29.83
CA VAL A 414 1.42 3.61 -29.89
C VAL A 414 2.53 2.97 -29.04
N PRO A 415 3.83 3.03 -29.42
CA PRO A 415 4.90 2.33 -28.71
C PRO A 415 5.43 3.11 -27.49
N THR A 416 5.63 2.42 -26.36
CA THR A 416 6.29 2.93 -25.14
C THR A 416 7.76 2.50 -25.09
N GLY A 417 8.63 3.44 -24.71
CA GLY A 417 10.01 3.15 -24.34
C GLY A 417 10.68 4.34 -23.62
N TRP A 418 11.42 4.00 -22.55
CA TRP A 418 12.67 4.57 -22.01
C TRP A 418 12.71 4.88 -20.50
N TYR A 419 13.76 4.31 -19.89
CA TYR A 419 14.12 4.11 -18.48
C TYR A 419 14.89 5.28 -17.83
N THR A 420 14.95 5.22 -16.50
CA THR A 420 15.67 6.12 -15.58
C THR A 420 17.08 5.63 -15.21
N GLY A 421 17.98 6.58 -14.96
CA GLY A 421 19.24 6.37 -14.24
C GLY A 421 19.98 7.70 -14.05
N ALA A 422 20.28 8.09 -12.80
CA ALA A 422 21.33 9.06 -12.49
C ALA A 422 21.74 9.00 -11.01
N TYR A 423 23.06 8.83 -10.82
CA TYR A 423 23.84 8.91 -9.59
C TYR A 423 24.18 10.36 -9.21
N ALA A 424 24.56 10.60 -7.95
CA ALA A 424 25.56 11.62 -7.59
C ALA A 424 26.40 11.16 -6.37
N PRO A 425 27.65 11.61 -6.23
CA PRO A 425 28.80 10.80 -5.81
C PRO A 425 29.30 11.03 -4.38
N ASP A 426 30.28 10.20 -3.98
CA ASP A 426 31.02 10.18 -2.72
C ASP A 426 31.45 11.57 -2.20
N GLY A 427 31.14 11.85 -0.93
CA GLY A 427 31.82 12.89 -0.13
C GLY A 427 30.97 13.99 0.51
N ALA A 428 29.64 13.98 0.41
CA ALA A 428 28.81 14.98 1.10
C ALA A 428 28.59 14.64 2.59
N PRO A 429 28.76 15.60 3.52
CA PRO A 429 28.59 15.36 4.95
C PRO A 429 27.12 15.06 5.28
N THR A 430 26.84 13.93 5.92
CA THR A 430 25.52 13.53 6.39
C THR A 430 25.08 14.43 7.55
N PRO A 431 24.02 15.28 7.44
CA PRO A 431 23.48 16.01 8.57
C PRO A 431 22.36 15.17 9.21
N ALA A 432 22.72 14.01 9.78
CA ALA A 432 21.78 13.16 10.52
C ALA A 432 21.97 13.26 12.05
N ARG A 433 22.85 14.15 12.54
CA ARG A 433 23.17 14.24 13.97
C ARG A 433 22.53 15.39 14.75
N ASP A 434 21.89 16.36 14.11
CA ASP A 434 21.42 17.58 14.81
C ASP A 434 19.93 17.90 14.63
N ILE A 435 19.07 16.91 14.37
CA ILE A 435 17.62 17.12 14.56
C ILE A 435 17.35 17.08 16.07
N PRO A 436 16.83 18.15 16.70
CA PRO A 436 16.43 18.10 18.10
C PRO A 436 15.35 17.03 18.24
N ARG A 437 15.61 16.00 19.06
CA ARG A 437 14.58 15.05 19.48
C ARG A 437 13.42 15.87 20.06
N VAL A 438 12.26 15.81 19.42
CA VAL A 438 11.01 16.35 19.97
C VAL A 438 10.75 15.59 21.27
N GLN A 439 11.09 16.20 22.40
CA GLN A 439 10.66 15.71 23.70
C GLN A 439 9.18 15.99 23.83
N VAL A 440 8.37 14.93 23.78
CA VAL A 440 6.98 14.97 24.19
C VAL A 440 6.97 15.01 25.73
N THR A 441 6.83 16.21 26.31
CA THR A 441 6.51 16.35 27.73
C THR A 441 5.03 16.01 27.94
N ARG A 442 4.78 15.10 28.89
CA ARG A 442 3.44 14.70 29.37
C ARG A 442 2.64 15.86 29.94
#